data_AF-A0A8H2XKM5-F1
#
_entry.id   AF-A0A8H2XKM5-F1
#
_cell.length_a   1.000
_cell.length_b   1.000
_cell.length_c   1.000
_cell.angle_alpha   90.00
_cell.angle_beta   90.00
_cell.angle_gamma   90.00
#
_symmetry.space_group_name_H-M   'P 1'
#
loop_
_entity.id
_entity.type
_entity.pdbx_description
1 polymer ?
#
loop_
_entity_poly.entity_id
_entity_poly.type
_entity_poly.pdbx_seq_one_letter_code
_entity_poly.pdbx_strand_id
1 'polypeptide(L)'
;MHLLPLVAPIAIFAAIAWRWGNDVHMILAAIAQIHRQAICSILPTECKCNCAPVSFVEGLDVVYGENNKGRGLNGRDINAGFRGEYTYLVERRTDDPHRAVRGFSITYTRHTDHNAADLAKGARGLYRYLNAHYHDGRPIKSVFLSEARQGDGSTEDINKDRGGVYLYLCWNY
;
A
#
# COMPACT_ATOMS: atom_id res chain seq x y z
N MET A 1 -27.47 -33.08 -6.43
CA MET A 1 -26.39 -33.98 -5.98
C MET A 1 -26.40 -35.22 -6.85
N HIS A 2 -25.57 -35.27 -7.90
CA HIS A 2 -25.24 -36.52 -8.59
C HIS A 2 -23.76 -36.45 -8.98
N LEU A 3 -22.94 -37.12 -8.17
CA LEU A 3 -21.54 -37.42 -8.42
C LEU A 3 -21.48 -38.55 -9.46
N LEU A 4 -20.88 -38.28 -10.62
CA LEU A 4 -20.44 -39.32 -11.56
C LEU A 4 -19.05 -39.84 -11.11
N PRO A 5 -18.82 -41.16 -11.06
CA PRO A 5 -17.50 -41.71 -10.77
C PRO A 5 -16.65 -41.75 -12.05
N LEU A 6 -15.66 -40.86 -12.15
CA LEU A 6 -14.56 -40.99 -13.11
C LEU A 6 -13.51 -41.89 -12.49
N VAL A 7 -13.61 -43.20 -12.75
CA VAL A 7 -12.53 -44.14 -12.44
C VAL A 7 -12.27 -45.03 -13.66
N ALA A 8 -11.05 -44.88 -14.20
CA ALA A 8 -10.30 -45.77 -15.10
C ALA A 8 -10.66 -45.73 -16.61
N PRO A 9 -9.65 -45.70 -17.50
CA PRO A 9 -8.77 -46.87 -17.67
C PRO A 9 -7.27 -46.53 -17.72
N ILE A 10 -6.56 -46.72 -16.60
CA ILE A 10 -5.09 -46.83 -16.60
C ILE A 10 -4.64 -48.26 -16.98
N ALA A 11 -5.56 -49.23 -17.06
CA ALA A 11 -5.22 -50.64 -17.25
C ALA A 11 -4.87 -51.07 -18.69
N ILE A 12 -5.03 -50.22 -19.71
CA ILE A 12 -4.75 -50.62 -21.11
C ILE A 12 -3.28 -50.43 -21.50
N PHE A 13 -2.50 -49.60 -20.78
CA PHE A 13 -1.12 -49.32 -21.16
C PHE A 13 -0.07 -50.29 -20.59
N ALA A 14 -0.43 -51.16 -19.64
CA ALA A 14 0.52 -52.09 -19.02
C ALA A 14 0.88 -53.30 -19.92
N ALA A 15 0.09 -53.61 -20.95
CA ALA A 15 0.31 -54.80 -21.78
C ALA A 15 1.33 -54.61 -22.94
N ILE A 16 1.74 -53.38 -23.25
CA ILE A 16 2.68 -53.11 -24.36
C ILE A 16 4.14 -53.00 -23.87
N ALA A 17 4.37 -52.81 -22.57
CA ALA A 17 5.68 -52.52 -22.00
C ALA A 17 6.63 -53.74 -21.84
N TRP A 18 6.18 -54.96 -22.13
CA TRP A 18 7.03 -56.17 -21.98
C TRP A 18 7.80 -56.58 -23.24
N ARG A 19 7.76 -55.78 -24.32
CA ARG A 19 8.40 -56.14 -25.60
C ARG A 19 9.52 -55.20 -26.07
N TRP A 20 9.83 -54.12 -25.35
CA TRP A 20 10.87 -53.16 -25.77
C TRP A 20 11.77 -52.81 -24.59
N GLY A 21 13.02 -53.26 -24.67
CA GLY A 21 14.06 -53.00 -23.68
C GLY A 21 14.51 -51.53 -23.64
N ASN A 22 14.98 -51.12 -22.46
CA ASN A 22 15.82 -49.96 -22.16
C ASN A 22 15.35 -48.52 -22.48
N ASP A 23 14.09 -48.28 -22.87
CA ASP A 23 13.56 -46.91 -23.05
C ASP A 23 12.48 -46.50 -22.02
N VAL A 24 12.46 -47.15 -20.86
CA VAL A 24 11.47 -46.87 -19.80
C VAL A 24 11.67 -45.47 -19.18
N HIS A 25 12.90 -44.94 -19.16
CA HIS A 25 13.21 -43.62 -18.60
C HIS A 25 12.67 -42.45 -19.44
N MET A 26 12.64 -42.57 -20.78
CA MET A 26 12.09 -41.51 -21.63
C MET A 26 10.57 -41.46 -21.58
N ILE A 27 9.91 -42.63 -21.47
CA ILE A 27 8.45 -42.72 -21.43
C ILE A 27 7.91 -42.18 -20.08
N LEU A 28 8.58 -42.46 -18.96
CA LEU A 28 8.23 -41.89 -17.66
C LEU A 28 8.39 -40.35 -17.62
N ALA A 29 9.43 -39.82 -18.25
CA ALA A 29 9.62 -38.37 -18.37
C ALA A 29 8.54 -37.71 -19.24
N ALA A 30 8.14 -38.35 -20.34
CA ALA A 30 7.07 -37.85 -21.21
C ALA A 30 5.70 -37.87 -20.51
N ILE A 31 5.37 -38.93 -19.75
CA ILE A 31 4.12 -39.02 -18.97
C ILE A 31 4.08 -37.98 -17.85
N ALA A 32 5.21 -37.74 -17.17
CA ALA A 32 5.31 -36.68 -16.16
C ALA A 32 5.13 -35.27 -16.77
N GLN A 33 5.64 -35.04 -17.99
CA GLN A 33 5.47 -33.79 -18.73
C GLN A 33 4.01 -33.55 -19.15
N ILE A 34 3.33 -34.61 -19.63
CA ILE A 34 1.91 -34.56 -20.05
C ILE A 34 0.99 -34.33 -18.83
N HIS A 35 1.27 -34.97 -17.68
CA HIS A 35 0.53 -34.69 -16.44
C HIS A 35 0.73 -33.26 -15.92
N ARG A 36 1.93 -32.68 -16.09
CA ARG A 36 2.20 -31.28 -15.71
C ARG A 36 1.44 -30.28 -16.57
N GLN A 37 1.30 -30.57 -17.87
CA GLN A 37 0.60 -29.68 -18.82
C GLN A 37 -0.93 -29.78 -18.69
N ALA A 38 -1.47 -30.95 -18.36
CA ALA A 38 -2.91 -31.14 -18.17
C ALA A 38 -3.43 -30.60 -16.82
N ILE A 39 -2.60 -30.54 -15.77
CA ILE A 39 -2.99 -29.96 -14.47
C ILE A 39 -2.97 -28.43 -14.52
N CYS A 40 -2.11 -27.80 -15.33
CA CYS A 40 -2.08 -26.35 -15.51
C CYS A 40 -3.25 -25.78 -16.34
N SER A 41 -4.00 -26.59 -17.09
CA SER A 41 -5.12 -26.11 -17.91
C SER A 41 -6.48 -26.12 -17.21
N ILE A 42 -6.57 -26.72 -16.01
CA ILE A 42 -7.82 -26.88 -15.25
C ILE A 42 -7.85 -25.97 -14.01
N LEU A 43 -6.70 -25.49 -13.54
CA LEU A 43 -6.65 -24.42 -12.56
C LEU A 43 -6.57 -23.09 -13.33
N PRO A 44 -7.52 -22.16 -13.16
CA PRO A 44 -7.32 -20.80 -13.65
C PRO A 44 -6.22 -20.16 -12.80
N THR A 45 -4.96 -20.45 -13.10
CA THR A 45 -3.84 -19.61 -12.67
C THR A 45 -3.98 -18.32 -13.42
N GLU A 46 -4.60 -17.36 -12.75
CA GLU A 46 -4.38 -15.94 -12.93
C GLU A 46 -4.60 -15.48 -14.37
N CYS A 47 -5.84 -15.06 -14.65
CA CYS A 47 -6.02 -13.95 -15.57
C CYS A 47 -5.14 -12.81 -15.06
N LYS A 48 -3.92 -12.68 -15.58
CA LYS A 48 -3.14 -11.45 -15.59
C LYS A 48 -3.90 -10.42 -16.41
N CYS A 49 -5.00 -9.95 -15.85
CA CYS A 49 -5.41 -8.59 -16.10
C CYS A 49 -4.27 -7.76 -15.51
N ASN A 50 -3.57 -6.99 -16.35
CA ASN A 50 -2.60 -5.98 -15.92
C ASN A 50 -3.30 -4.84 -15.16
N CYS A 51 -4.16 -5.15 -14.20
CA CYS A 51 -4.59 -4.23 -13.19
C CYS A 51 -3.35 -3.98 -12.34
N ALA A 52 -2.70 -2.84 -12.55
CA ALA A 52 -1.63 -2.40 -11.65
C ALA A 52 -2.13 -2.57 -10.21
N PRO A 53 -1.32 -3.16 -9.30
CA PRO A 53 -1.74 -3.38 -7.94
C PRO A 53 -2.19 -2.03 -7.36
N VAL A 54 -3.43 -1.97 -6.88
CA VAL A 54 -3.96 -0.76 -6.23
C VAL A 54 -3.12 -0.54 -4.98
N SER A 55 -2.44 0.60 -4.93
CA SER A 55 -1.62 0.98 -3.78
C SER A 55 -2.35 2.01 -2.93
N PHE A 56 -2.42 1.76 -1.64
CA PHE A 56 -2.99 2.62 -0.62
C PHE A 56 -1.91 3.34 0.17
N VAL A 57 -2.33 4.35 0.91
CA VAL A 57 -1.49 5.07 1.87
C VAL A 57 -1.46 4.27 3.16
N GLU A 58 -0.28 3.85 3.60
CA GLU A 58 -0.07 3.17 4.89
C GLU A 58 0.08 4.18 6.03
N GLY A 59 0.66 5.34 5.74
CA GLY A 59 0.90 6.39 6.72
C GLY A 59 1.74 7.51 6.13
N LEU A 60 2.09 8.48 6.98
CA LEU A 60 2.96 9.59 6.62
C LEU A 60 4.11 9.69 7.63
N ASP A 61 5.32 9.83 7.13
CA ASP A 61 6.49 10.13 7.93
C ASP A 61 6.75 11.64 7.92
N VAL A 62 7.13 12.20 9.07
CA VAL A 62 7.58 13.59 9.16
C VAL A 62 9.09 13.61 9.02
N VAL A 63 9.60 14.39 8.08
CA VAL A 63 11.05 14.55 7.86
C VAL A 63 11.43 16.02 7.92
N TYR A 64 12.59 16.30 8.53
CA TYR A 64 13.11 17.64 8.70
C TYR A 64 14.29 17.93 7.77
N GLY A 65 14.51 19.21 7.45
CA GLY A 65 15.64 19.69 6.67
C GLY A 65 15.33 19.89 5.18
N GLU A 66 15.97 20.91 4.60
CA GLU A 66 15.69 21.44 3.26
C GLU A 66 15.81 20.39 2.14
N ASN A 67 16.77 19.46 2.27
CA ASN A 67 17.05 18.41 1.28
C ASN A 67 15.89 17.43 1.09
N ASN A 68 14.87 17.44 1.95
CA ASN A 68 13.72 16.55 1.85
C ASN A 68 12.59 17.10 0.96
N LYS A 69 12.71 18.30 0.39
CA LYS A 69 11.68 18.91 -0.45
C LYS A 69 11.20 17.99 -1.58
N GLY A 70 12.11 17.30 -2.27
CA GLY A 70 11.75 16.39 -3.37
C GLY A 70 10.99 15.13 -2.94
N ARG A 71 11.02 14.79 -1.66
CA ARG A 71 10.32 13.62 -1.07
C ARG A 71 8.97 14.00 -0.46
N GLY A 72 8.81 15.28 -0.11
CA GLY A 72 7.61 15.78 0.55
C GLY A 72 6.39 15.78 -0.36
N LEU A 73 5.21 15.63 0.23
CA LEU A 73 3.94 15.80 -0.46
C LEU A 73 3.96 17.13 -1.22
N ASN A 74 3.83 17.04 -2.55
CA ASN A 74 3.84 18.16 -3.48
C ASN A 74 4.96 19.21 -3.25
N GLY A 75 6.08 18.77 -2.66
CA GLY A 75 7.24 19.61 -2.34
C GLY A 75 6.98 20.79 -1.39
N ARG A 76 5.90 20.72 -0.59
CA ARG A 76 5.47 21.81 0.29
C ARG A 76 6.09 21.69 1.67
N ASP A 77 6.77 22.75 2.10
CA ASP A 77 7.23 22.90 3.48
C ASP A 77 6.07 23.38 4.36
N ILE A 78 5.78 22.62 5.42
CA ILE A 78 4.73 22.95 6.40
C ILE A 78 5.08 24.24 7.15
N ASN A 79 6.37 24.51 7.36
CA ASN A 79 6.86 25.66 8.11
C ASN A 79 7.21 26.88 7.24
N ALA A 80 6.81 26.86 5.96
CA ALA A 80 7.06 27.96 5.04
C ALA A 80 6.51 29.29 5.62
N GLY A 81 7.39 30.28 5.80
CA GLY A 81 7.05 31.59 6.35
C GLY A 81 7.12 31.71 7.88
N PHE A 82 7.43 30.65 8.61
CA PHE A 82 7.40 30.64 10.09
C PHE A 82 8.77 30.61 10.78
N ARG A 83 9.87 30.73 10.01
CA ARG A 83 11.27 30.73 10.53
C ARG A 83 11.63 29.49 11.37
N GLY A 84 10.95 28.36 11.14
CA GLY A 84 11.23 27.08 11.76
C GLY A 84 12.11 26.17 10.88
N GLU A 85 12.29 24.94 11.32
CA GLU A 85 12.97 23.92 10.53
C GLU A 85 12.08 23.49 9.35
N TYR A 86 12.66 23.34 8.16
CA TYR A 86 11.93 22.85 6.99
C TYR A 86 11.33 21.48 7.32
N THR A 87 10.02 21.34 7.18
CA THR A 87 9.28 20.16 7.64
C THR A 87 8.36 19.66 6.54
N TYR A 88 8.51 18.39 6.19
CA TYR A 88 7.80 17.76 5.07
C TYR A 88 7.10 16.47 5.53
N LEU A 89 5.95 16.16 4.91
CA LEU A 89 5.29 14.86 5.04
C LEU A 89 5.70 13.98 3.87
N VAL A 90 6.08 12.73 4.14
CA VAL A 90 6.46 11.74 3.12
C VAL A 90 5.52 10.56 3.22
N GLU A 91 4.94 10.17 2.09
CA GLU A 91 3.99 9.06 2.03
C GLU A 91 4.69 7.71 2.14
N ARG A 92 4.14 6.84 3.00
CA ARG A 92 4.40 5.40 2.96
C ARG A 92 3.22 4.69 2.33
N ARG A 93 3.51 3.72 1.45
CA ARG A 93 2.48 3.02 0.66
C ARG A 93 2.45 1.53 0.95
N THR A 94 1.28 0.93 0.79
CA THR A 94 1.04 -0.51 0.94
C THR A 94 0.07 -0.99 -0.13
N ASP A 95 0.12 -2.27 -0.47
CA ASP A 95 -0.86 -2.99 -1.28
C ASP A 95 -1.92 -3.70 -0.42
N ASP A 96 -1.69 -3.80 0.90
CA ASP A 96 -2.63 -4.39 1.86
C ASP A 96 -3.63 -3.33 2.40
N PRO A 97 -4.92 -3.41 2.04
CA PRO A 97 -5.93 -2.46 2.51
C PRO A 97 -6.19 -2.51 4.03
N HIS A 98 -5.73 -3.55 4.74
CA HIS A 98 -5.83 -3.65 6.20
C HIS A 98 -4.75 -2.82 6.91
N ARG A 99 -3.63 -2.56 6.24
CA ARG A 99 -2.56 -1.67 6.73
C ARG A 99 -2.76 -0.21 6.32
N ALA A 100 -3.71 0.05 5.43
CA ALA A 100 -3.98 1.37 4.92
C ALA A 100 -4.62 2.29 5.96
N VAL A 101 -4.17 3.54 5.99
CA VAL A 101 -4.79 4.62 6.76
C VAL A 101 -6.13 5.03 6.13
N ARG A 102 -7.09 5.40 6.96
CA ARG A 102 -8.47 5.75 6.57
C ARG A 102 -8.85 7.19 6.89
N GLY A 103 -8.01 7.88 7.67
CA GLY A 103 -8.15 9.30 7.96
C GLY A 103 -6.95 9.85 8.73
N PHE A 104 -6.88 11.18 8.84
CA PHE A 104 -5.86 11.87 9.61
C PHE A 104 -6.48 12.97 10.49
N SER A 105 -5.80 13.32 11.57
CA SER A 105 -6.14 14.47 12.42
C SER A 105 -4.89 15.14 12.98
N ILE A 106 -5.03 16.36 13.50
CA ILE A 106 -3.93 17.10 14.13
C ILE A 106 -4.25 17.32 15.60
N THR A 107 -3.28 17.03 16.46
CA THR A 107 -3.30 17.43 17.88
C THR A 107 -2.45 18.68 18.06
N TYR A 108 -3.00 19.70 18.72
CA TYR A 108 -2.27 20.89 19.15
C TYR A 108 -2.08 20.85 20.67
N THR A 109 -0.87 21.06 21.15
CA THR A 109 -0.58 20.99 22.58
C THR A 109 0.53 21.94 23.01
N ARG A 110 0.52 22.33 24.29
CA ARG A 110 1.57 23.13 24.93
C ARG A 110 2.74 22.27 25.40
N HIS A 111 2.56 20.96 25.46
CA HIS A 111 3.55 20.01 25.95
C HIS A 111 4.18 19.27 24.79
N THR A 112 5.51 19.22 24.79
CA THR A 112 6.23 18.39 23.83
C THR A 112 5.95 16.91 24.14
N ASP A 113 5.69 16.15 23.09
CA ASP A 113 5.79 14.69 23.08
C ASP A 113 7.13 14.33 22.42
N HIS A 114 8.00 13.67 23.18
CA HIS A 114 9.32 13.25 22.70
C HIS A 114 9.27 12.00 21.80
N ASN A 115 8.12 11.31 21.77
CA ASN A 115 7.90 10.13 20.94
C ASN A 115 7.20 10.45 19.63
N ALA A 116 6.83 11.71 19.39
CA ALA A 116 6.14 12.16 18.19
C ALA A 116 6.94 13.26 17.46
N ALA A 117 6.84 13.27 16.14
CA ALA A 117 7.46 14.30 15.33
C ALA A 117 6.58 15.56 15.29
N ASP A 118 7.14 16.68 15.75
CA ASP A 118 6.48 17.98 15.77
C ASP A 118 6.48 18.63 14.38
N LEU A 119 5.31 18.81 13.79
CA LEU A 119 5.15 19.49 12.49
C LEU A 119 5.59 20.96 12.52
N ALA A 120 5.62 21.58 13.71
CA ALA A 120 6.04 22.96 13.90
C ALA A 120 7.48 23.08 14.42
N LYS A 121 8.33 22.07 14.19
CA LYS A 121 9.69 22.01 14.70
C LYS A 121 10.47 23.30 14.44
N GLY A 122 11.03 23.88 15.51
CA GLY A 122 11.83 25.11 15.46
C GLY A 122 11.02 26.38 15.20
N ALA A 123 9.73 26.28 14.88
CA ALA A 123 8.85 27.43 14.82
C ALA A 123 8.23 27.73 16.19
N ARG A 124 7.67 28.94 16.32
CA ARG A 124 6.98 29.38 17.54
C ARG A 124 5.53 28.89 17.56
N GLY A 125 4.98 28.70 18.76
CA GLY A 125 3.57 28.36 18.98
C GLY A 125 3.40 27.01 19.68
N LEU A 126 2.21 26.42 19.54
CA LEU A 126 1.91 25.07 20.04
C LEU A 126 2.69 24.01 19.26
N TYR A 127 2.99 22.88 19.90
CA TYR A 127 3.44 21.67 19.21
C TYR A 127 2.29 21.06 18.43
N ARG A 128 2.59 20.41 17.31
CA ARG A 128 1.60 19.85 16.39
C ARG A 128 1.96 18.45 15.97
N TYR A 129 1.06 17.51 16.23
CA TYR A 129 1.28 16.10 15.94
C TYR A 129 0.21 15.56 14.99
N LEU A 130 0.66 14.84 13.97
CA LEU A 130 -0.21 14.14 13.03
C LEU A 130 -0.62 12.79 13.61
N ASN A 131 -1.92 12.53 13.68
CA ASN A 131 -2.44 11.22 14.07
C ASN A 131 -3.08 10.55 12.87
N ALA A 132 -2.66 9.31 12.58
CA ALA A 132 -3.24 8.45 11.56
C ALA A 132 -4.34 7.56 12.17
N HIS A 133 -5.46 7.43 11.46
CA HIS A 133 -6.61 6.62 11.86
C HIS A 133 -6.73 5.41 10.94
N TYR A 134 -6.68 4.21 11.50
CA TYR A 134 -6.69 2.94 10.74
C TYR A 134 -8.03 2.21 10.79
N HIS A 135 -8.90 2.59 11.71
CA HIS A 135 -10.22 2.01 11.90
C HIS A 135 -11.28 2.90 11.26
N ASP A 136 -12.34 2.28 10.74
CA ASP A 136 -13.51 2.92 10.12
C ASP A 136 -13.22 3.73 8.84
N GLY A 137 -14.18 3.77 7.92
CA GLY A 137 -14.05 4.46 6.63
C GLY A 137 -13.40 3.63 5.52
N ARG A 138 -12.96 4.27 4.43
CA ARG A 138 -12.33 3.61 3.26
C ARG A 138 -10.81 3.79 3.29
N PRO A 139 -10.01 2.83 2.78
CA PRO A 139 -8.56 3.01 2.61
C PRO A 139 -8.26 4.24 1.75
N ILE A 140 -7.33 5.08 2.19
CA ILE A 140 -6.90 6.26 1.43
C ILE A 140 -5.99 5.81 0.28
N LYS A 141 -6.21 6.35 -0.93
CA LYS A 141 -5.38 6.10 -2.11
C LYS A 141 -4.42 7.23 -2.43
N SER A 142 -4.73 8.47 -2.04
CA SER A 142 -3.87 9.61 -2.31
C SER A 142 -4.01 10.67 -1.24
N VAL A 143 -2.89 11.33 -0.93
CA VAL A 143 -2.78 12.44 0.04
C VAL A 143 -2.05 13.62 -0.59
N PHE A 144 -2.41 14.84 -0.22
CA PHE A 144 -1.76 16.06 -0.69
C PHE A 144 -1.96 17.23 0.28
N LEU A 145 -1.07 18.21 0.24
CA LEU A 145 -1.21 19.45 1.01
C LEU A 145 -1.91 20.54 0.18
N SER A 146 -2.86 21.27 0.77
CA SER A 146 -3.62 22.33 0.11
C SER A 146 -3.94 23.50 1.05
N GLU A 147 -4.09 24.72 0.50
CA GLU A 147 -4.54 25.90 1.26
C GLU A 147 -6.05 26.00 1.40
N ALA A 148 -6.79 25.11 0.73
CA ALA A 148 -8.22 24.96 0.86
C ALA A 148 -8.54 23.49 1.16
N ARG A 149 -9.61 23.24 1.90
CA ARG A 149 -10.12 21.88 2.12
C ARG A 149 -10.63 21.31 0.80
N GLN A 150 -10.06 20.18 0.38
CA GLN A 150 -10.32 19.53 -0.90
C GLN A 150 -10.32 18.01 -0.74
N GLY A 151 -10.80 17.29 -1.75
CA GLY A 151 -10.86 15.83 -1.76
C GLY A 151 -12.03 15.26 -0.96
N ASP A 152 -11.95 13.97 -0.65
CA ASP A 152 -12.97 13.25 0.12
C ASP A 152 -12.87 13.52 1.63
N GLY A 153 -11.71 13.98 2.11
CA GLY A 153 -11.50 14.35 3.51
C GLY A 153 -10.27 15.21 3.71
N SER A 154 -10.21 15.92 4.84
CA SER A 154 -9.08 16.78 5.21
C SER A 154 -8.94 16.94 6.72
N THR A 155 -7.74 17.29 7.18
CA THR A 155 -7.50 17.70 8.58
C THR A 155 -8.12 19.07 8.91
N GLU A 156 -8.04 19.46 10.18
CA GLU A 156 -8.05 20.89 10.54
C GLU A 156 -6.82 21.62 9.97
N ASP A 157 -6.79 22.95 10.09
CA ASP A 157 -5.69 23.78 9.62
C ASP A 157 -4.40 23.49 10.40
N ILE A 158 -3.43 22.85 9.76
CA ILE A 158 -2.13 22.52 10.32
C ILE A 158 -1.44 23.78 10.87
N ASN A 159 -1.64 24.95 10.24
CA ASN A 159 -1.01 26.21 10.66
C ASN A 159 -1.84 27.04 11.63
N LYS A 160 -2.91 26.46 12.20
CA LYS A 160 -3.79 27.12 13.16
C LYS A 160 -2.99 27.83 14.26
N ASP A 161 -3.40 29.07 14.53
CA ASP A 161 -2.83 29.97 15.55
C ASP A 161 -1.35 30.37 15.33
N ARG A 162 -0.79 30.20 14.13
CA ARG A 162 0.55 30.74 13.77
C ARG A 162 0.50 32.03 12.96
N GLY A 163 -0.68 32.40 12.46
CA GLY A 163 -0.84 33.39 11.40
C GLY A 163 -0.39 32.84 10.05
N GLY A 164 -0.47 33.64 8.98
CA GLY A 164 -0.01 33.23 7.64
C GLY A 164 -1.06 32.43 6.85
N VAL A 165 -0.58 31.49 6.03
CA VAL A 165 -1.44 30.72 5.11
C VAL A 165 -2.05 29.50 5.79
N TYR A 166 -3.32 29.24 5.47
CA TYR A 166 -3.98 27.99 5.83
C TYR A 166 -3.28 26.81 5.15
N LEU A 167 -3.18 25.69 5.86
CA LEU A 167 -2.62 24.47 5.28
C LEU A 167 -3.36 23.25 5.81
N TYR A 168 -3.90 22.44 4.90
CA TYR A 168 -4.65 21.23 5.21
C TYR A 168 -3.98 20.03 4.57
N LEU A 169 -3.93 18.90 5.29
CA LEU A 169 -3.67 17.60 4.68
C LEU A 169 -5.00 17.05 4.17
N CYS A 170 -5.09 16.85 2.87
CA CYS A 170 -6.29 16.39 2.15
C CYS A 170 -6.06 15.00 1.56
N TRP A 171 -7.14 14.24 1.31
CA TRP A 171 -7.04 12.89 0.77
C TRP A 171 -8.25 12.44 -0.07
N ASN A 172 -8.05 11.37 -0.86
CA ASN A 172 -9.09 10.68 -1.63
C ASN A 172 -9.02 9.15 -1.42
N TYR A 173 -10.17 8.48 -1.54
CA TYR A 173 -10.33 7.03 -1.29
C TYR A 173 -10.18 6.12 -2.51
#